data_AF-G8RX85-F1
#
_entry.id   AF-G8RX85-F1
#
_cell.length_a   1.000
_cell.length_b   1.000
_cell.length_c   1.000
_cell.angle_alpha   90.00
_cell.angle_beta   90.00
_cell.angle_gamma   90.00
#
_symmetry.space_group_name_H-M   'P 1'
#
loop_
_entity.id
_entity.type
_entity.pdbx_description
1 polymer ?
#
loop_
_entity_poly.entity_id
_entity_poly.type
_entity_poly.pdbx_seq_one_letter_code
_entity_poly.pdbx_strand_id
1 'polypeptide(L)'
;MGWGQQLDTEVLAADLGDFIVGLPAGFLLFLFALWVIIALIARAVAPNDRRTTFFWLTLIFGFVGVWAAAVASPRAPRPPLGRKQVLCLRCMAPQNILESATEMTCWRCGERATTMPPQPGLSGKFAQTRASKPGFLGGLDWSSPFTTRAEPDPPPDDDNRLFR
;
A
#
# COMPACT_ATOMS: atom_id res chain seq x y z
N MET A 1 -1.87 -79.12 3.73
CA MET A 1 -1.30 -77.95 4.43
C MET A 1 -0.55 -77.13 3.38
N GLY A 2 -0.98 -75.90 3.05
CA GLY A 2 -0.24 -75.05 2.10
C GLY A 2 -1.07 -74.19 1.13
N TRP A 3 -2.18 -73.57 1.58
CA TRP A 3 -3.01 -72.69 0.74
C TRP A 3 -3.18 -71.26 1.31
N GLY A 4 -2.33 -70.84 2.25
CA GLY A 4 -2.56 -69.63 3.06
C GLY A 4 -1.77 -68.36 2.71
N GLN A 5 -0.88 -68.35 1.70
CA GLN A 5 0.04 -67.21 1.49
C GLN A 5 -0.13 -66.43 0.19
N GLN A 6 -1.06 -66.80 -0.68
CA GLN A 6 -1.15 -66.18 -2.01
C GLN A 6 -2.11 -64.97 -2.09
N LEU A 7 -2.97 -64.78 -1.08
CA LEU A 7 -3.98 -63.71 -1.06
C LEU A 7 -3.45 -62.35 -0.55
N ASP A 8 -2.32 -62.32 0.16
CA ASP A 8 -1.87 -61.09 0.84
C ASP A 8 -1.18 -60.10 -0.11
N THR A 9 -0.55 -60.59 -1.19
CA THR A 9 0.25 -59.74 -2.09
C THR A 9 -0.60 -58.87 -3.03
N GLU A 10 -1.78 -59.32 -3.43
CA GLU A 10 -2.66 -58.54 -4.31
C GLU A 10 -3.38 -57.41 -3.54
N VAL A 11 -3.74 -57.66 -2.27
CA VAL A 11 -4.35 -56.64 -1.39
C VAL A 11 -3.34 -55.54 -1.07
N LEU A 12 -2.08 -55.91 -0.79
CA LEU A 12 -0.99 -54.94 -0.56
C LEU A 12 -0.64 -54.11 -1.81
N ALA A 13 -0.76 -54.67 -3.01
CA ALA A 13 -0.48 -53.96 -4.26
C ALA A 13 -1.57 -52.92 -4.61
N ALA A 14 -2.83 -53.22 -4.30
CA ALA A 14 -3.94 -52.28 -4.50
C ALA A 14 -3.83 -51.05 -3.58
N ASP A 15 -3.49 -51.27 -2.31
CA ASP A 15 -3.40 -50.19 -1.30
C ASP A 15 -2.19 -49.26 -1.54
N LEU A 16 -1.09 -49.80 -2.07
CA LEU A 16 0.10 -48.99 -2.42
C LEU A 16 -0.15 -48.06 -3.62
N GLY A 17 -0.98 -48.48 -4.58
CA GLY A 17 -1.33 -47.69 -5.76
C GLY A 17 -2.13 -46.44 -5.39
N ASP A 18 -3.12 -46.59 -4.50
CA ASP A 18 -3.92 -45.47 -4.01
C ASP A 18 -3.10 -44.50 -3.15
N PHE A 19 -2.09 -44.99 -2.43
CA PHE A 19 -1.18 -44.12 -1.67
C PHE A 19 -0.25 -43.31 -2.60
N ILE A 20 0.26 -43.92 -3.66
CA ILE A 20 1.16 -43.26 -4.64
C ILE A 20 0.40 -42.29 -5.54
N VAL A 21 -0.87 -42.56 -5.88
CA VAL A 21 -1.72 -41.64 -6.64
C VAL A 21 -2.34 -40.57 -5.73
N GLY A 22 -2.59 -40.90 -4.46
CA GLY A 22 -3.11 -39.99 -3.45
C GLY A 22 -2.09 -38.97 -2.94
N LEU A 23 -0.81 -39.33 -2.84
CA LEU A 23 0.29 -38.44 -2.44
C LEU A 23 0.43 -37.17 -3.31
N PRO A 24 0.51 -37.27 -4.66
CA PRO A 24 0.59 -36.09 -5.51
C PRO A 24 -0.72 -35.31 -5.49
N ALA A 25 -1.89 -35.97 -5.43
CA ALA A 25 -3.17 -35.27 -5.36
C ALA A 25 -3.31 -34.47 -4.05
N GLY A 26 -2.99 -35.08 -2.90
CA GLY A 26 -3.00 -34.43 -1.60
C GLY A 26 -1.97 -33.31 -1.50
N PHE A 27 -0.77 -33.51 -2.04
CA PHE A 27 0.27 -32.49 -2.09
C PHE A 27 -0.14 -31.30 -2.97
N LEU A 28 -0.72 -31.54 -4.14
CA LEU A 28 -1.23 -30.50 -5.02
C LEU A 28 -2.39 -29.73 -4.38
N LEU A 29 -3.29 -30.42 -3.68
CA LEU A 29 -4.40 -29.79 -2.94
C LEU A 29 -3.85 -28.91 -1.80
N PHE A 30 -2.84 -29.38 -1.09
CA PHE A 30 -2.15 -28.60 -0.06
C PHE A 30 -1.47 -27.35 -0.65
N LEU A 31 -0.73 -27.47 -1.75
CA LEU A 31 -0.11 -26.33 -2.43
C LEU A 31 -1.16 -25.33 -2.93
N PHE A 32 -2.27 -25.81 -3.48
CA PHE A 32 -3.37 -24.97 -3.91
C PHE A 32 -4.02 -24.24 -2.74
N ALA A 33 -4.26 -24.92 -1.62
CA ALA A 33 -4.80 -24.31 -0.40
C ALA A 33 -3.86 -23.23 0.15
N LEU A 34 -2.56 -23.53 0.25
CA LEU A 34 -1.54 -22.56 0.68
C LEU A 34 -1.53 -21.33 -0.25
N TRP A 35 -1.62 -21.55 -1.55
CA TRP A 35 -1.66 -20.51 -2.55
C TRP A 35 -2.91 -19.61 -2.43
N VAL A 36 -4.09 -20.19 -2.18
CA VAL A 36 -5.33 -19.44 -1.90
C VAL A 36 -5.20 -18.63 -0.61
N ILE A 37 -4.62 -19.19 0.45
CA ILE A 37 -4.39 -18.47 1.72
C ILE A 37 -3.49 -17.25 1.49
N ILE A 38 -2.42 -17.39 0.71
CA ILE A 38 -1.53 -16.29 0.37
C ILE A 38 -2.29 -15.18 -0.40
N ALA A 39 -3.16 -15.54 -1.34
CA ALA A 39 -3.99 -14.58 -2.07
C ALA A 39 -4.96 -13.83 -1.13
N LEU A 40 -5.52 -14.51 -0.12
CA LEU A 40 -6.38 -13.88 0.89
C LEU A 40 -5.60 -12.89 1.78
N ILE A 41 -4.38 -13.23 2.19
CA ILE A 41 -3.51 -12.32 2.95
C ILE A 41 -3.20 -11.06 2.13
N ALA A 42 -2.82 -11.23 0.85
CA ALA A 42 -2.57 -10.10 -0.05
C ALA A 42 -3.80 -9.17 -0.17
N ARG A 43 -5.00 -9.74 -0.25
CA ARG A 43 -6.27 -8.97 -0.25
C ARG A 43 -6.49 -8.19 1.05
N ALA A 44 -6.14 -8.77 2.20
CA ALA A 44 -6.32 -8.13 3.51
C ALA A 44 -5.37 -6.94 3.70
N VAL A 45 -4.12 -7.06 3.23
CA VAL A 45 -3.09 -6.03 3.32
C VAL A 45 -3.31 -4.91 2.29
N ALA A 46 -3.91 -5.22 1.15
CA ALA A 46 -4.11 -4.25 0.07
C ALA A 46 -5.03 -3.07 0.46
N PRO A 47 -4.75 -1.85 -0.05
CA PRO A 47 -5.61 -0.68 0.12
C PRO A 47 -7.04 -0.94 -0.40
N ASN A 48 -8.06 -0.45 0.30
CA ASN A 48 -9.49 -0.68 0.00
C ASN A 48 -9.86 -0.52 -1.49
N ASP A 49 -9.29 0.48 -2.15
CA ASP A 49 -9.55 0.83 -3.56
C ASP A 49 -9.07 -0.25 -4.56
N ARG A 50 -8.13 -1.13 -4.17
CA ARG A 50 -7.49 -2.10 -5.08
C ARG A 50 -7.45 -3.52 -4.56
N ARG A 51 -8.21 -3.83 -3.49
CA ARG A 51 -8.22 -5.15 -2.85
C ARG A 51 -8.50 -6.28 -3.83
N THR A 52 -9.45 -6.09 -4.74
CA THR A 52 -9.81 -7.08 -5.77
C THR A 52 -8.72 -7.23 -6.81
N THR A 53 -8.10 -6.13 -7.27
CA THR A 53 -7.00 -6.18 -8.24
C THR A 53 -5.81 -6.96 -7.69
N PHE A 54 -5.37 -6.69 -6.46
CA PHE A 54 -4.25 -7.40 -5.85
C PHE A 54 -4.56 -8.88 -5.55
N PHE A 55 -5.82 -9.19 -5.20
CA PHE A 55 -6.27 -10.59 -5.06
C PHE A 55 -6.09 -11.37 -6.36
N TRP A 56 -6.64 -10.87 -7.47
CA TRP A 56 -6.53 -11.53 -8.78
C TRP A 56 -5.08 -11.60 -9.27
N LEU A 57 -4.29 -10.57 -9.02
CA LEU A 57 -2.88 -10.55 -9.41
C LEU A 57 -2.07 -11.61 -8.63
N THR A 58 -2.37 -11.80 -7.36
CA THR A 58 -1.76 -12.88 -6.54
C THR A 58 -2.28 -14.26 -6.93
N LEU A 59 -3.55 -14.38 -7.30
CA LEU A 59 -4.15 -15.63 -7.80
C LEU A 59 -3.70 -15.99 -9.23
N ILE A 60 -3.11 -15.09 -10.01
CA ILE A 60 -2.63 -15.44 -11.36
C ILE A 60 -1.10 -15.59 -11.37
N PHE A 61 -0.39 -14.71 -10.66
CA PHE A 61 1.07 -14.66 -10.65
C PHE A 61 1.70 -15.26 -9.38
N GLY A 62 0.90 -15.78 -8.45
CA GLY A 62 1.36 -16.36 -7.19
C GLY A 62 2.11 -15.36 -6.32
N PHE A 63 3.30 -15.76 -5.86
CA PHE A 63 4.12 -14.96 -4.94
C PHE A 63 4.49 -13.57 -5.47
N VAL A 64 4.56 -13.40 -6.80
CA VAL A 64 4.85 -12.10 -7.43
C VAL A 64 3.78 -11.06 -7.08
N GLY A 65 2.51 -11.48 -6.92
CA GLY A 65 1.43 -10.59 -6.54
C GLY A 65 1.55 -10.06 -5.10
N VAL A 66 2.09 -10.88 -4.19
CA VAL A 66 2.35 -10.46 -2.80
C VAL A 66 3.43 -9.39 -2.76
N TRP A 67 4.52 -9.57 -3.52
CA TRP A 67 5.58 -8.58 -3.65
C TRP A 67 5.06 -7.25 -4.20
N ALA A 68 4.24 -7.30 -5.25
CA ALA A 68 3.62 -6.10 -5.81
C ALA A 68 2.70 -5.40 -4.79
N ALA A 69 1.95 -6.15 -3.99
CA ALA A 69 1.09 -5.60 -2.94
C ALA A 69 1.90 -4.95 -1.80
N ALA A 70 3.04 -5.55 -1.42
CA ALA A 70 3.91 -5.01 -0.37
C ALA A 70 4.58 -3.69 -0.79
N VAL A 71 4.94 -3.55 -2.07
CA VAL A 71 5.60 -2.33 -2.60
C VAL A 71 4.58 -1.24 -2.97
N ALA A 72 3.31 -1.60 -3.15
CA ALA A 72 2.27 -0.65 -3.51
C ALA A 72 2.02 0.35 -2.37
N SER A 73 2.58 1.55 -2.52
CA SER A 73 2.28 2.65 -1.61
C SER A 73 0.79 3.01 -1.65
N PRO A 74 0.14 3.22 -0.50
CA PRO A 74 -1.22 3.73 -0.47
C PRO A 74 -1.26 5.05 -1.24
N ARG A 75 -1.98 5.06 -2.38
CA ARG A 75 -2.26 6.34 -3.05
C ARG A 75 -3.19 7.12 -2.11
N ALA A 76 -2.83 8.37 -1.81
CA ALA A 76 -3.74 9.27 -1.15
C ALA A 76 -5.07 9.24 -1.93
N PRO A 77 -6.22 9.05 -1.25
CA PRO A 77 -7.50 8.98 -1.92
C PRO A 77 -7.65 10.21 -2.80
N ARG A 78 -7.87 9.99 -4.10
CA ARG A 78 -8.06 11.12 -5.02
C ARG A 78 -9.28 11.91 -4.56
N PRO A 79 -9.17 13.24 -4.42
CA PRO A 79 -10.33 14.05 -4.14
C PRO A 79 -11.35 13.87 -5.28
N PRO A 80 -12.67 13.98 -4.99
CA PRO A 80 -13.70 13.90 -6.01
C PRO A 80 -13.51 14.99 -7.07
N LEU A 81 -13.98 14.74 -8.29
CA LEU A 81 -13.86 15.64 -9.44
C LEU A 81 -14.28 17.09 -9.08
N GLY A 82 -13.43 18.06 -9.40
CA GLY A 82 -13.65 19.48 -9.13
C GLY A 82 -13.37 19.93 -7.69
N ARG A 83 -12.83 19.04 -6.84
CA ARG A 83 -12.35 19.38 -5.50
C ARG A 83 -10.86 19.12 -5.38
N LYS A 84 -10.18 19.98 -4.62
CA LYS A 84 -8.79 19.80 -4.20
C LYS A 84 -8.73 19.52 -2.71
N GLN A 85 -7.81 18.64 -2.32
CA GLN A 85 -7.52 18.38 -0.91
C GLN A 85 -6.47 19.39 -0.43
N VAL A 86 -6.81 20.15 0.61
CA VAL A 86 -5.92 21.09 1.29
C VAL A 86 -5.85 20.74 2.77
N LEU A 87 -4.70 20.99 3.38
CA LEU A 87 -4.51 20.84 4.82
C LEU A 87 -4.76 22.19 5.51
N CYS A 88 -5.50 22.18 6.60
CA CYS A 88 -5.61 23.36 7.45
C CYS A 88 -4.27 23.65 8.13
N LEU A 89 -3.74 24.87 8.01
CA LEU A 89 -2.46 25.26 8.60
C LEU A 89 -2.47 25.25 10.15
N ARG A 90 -3.66 25.33 10.77
CA ARG A 90 -3.80 25.38 12.23
C ARG A 90 -3.92 24.00 12.88
N CYS A 91 -4.71 23.09 12.31
CA CYS A 91 -5.00 21.79 12.90
C CYS A 91 -4.57 20.58 12.04
N MET A 92 -3.98 20.83 10.86
CA MET A 92 -3.57 19.80 9.89
C MET A 92 -4.70 18.85 9.44
N ALA A 93 -5.96 19.20 9.66
CA ALA A 93 -7.08 18.39 9.20
C ALA A 93 -7.21 18.48 7.66
N PRO A 94 -7.28 17.34 6.94
CA PRO A 94 -7.53 17.33 5.52
C PRO A 94 -8.94 17.82 5.20
N GLN A 95 -9.04 18.64 4.17
CA GLN A 95 -10.28 19.25 3.70
C GLN A 95 -10.39 19.19 2.20
N ASN A 96 -11.58 18.85 1.72
CA ASN A 96 -11.90 18.87 0.29
C ASN A 96 -12.68 20.14 -0.01
N ILE A 97 -12.03 21.10 -0.65
CA ILE A 97 -12.64 22.36 -1.08
C ILE A 97 -12.86 22.33 -2.59
N LEU A 98 -13.82 23.12 -3.10
CA LEU A 98 -13.94 23.32 -4.54
C LEU A 98 -12.66 23.98 -5.08
N GLU A 99 -12.25 23.61 -6.28
CA GLU A 99 -11.04 24.17 -6.90
C GLU A 99 -11.12 25.70 -7.05
N SER A 100 -12.32 26.22 -7.31
CA SER A 100 -12.64 27.64 -7.48
C SER A 100 -12.87 28.41 -6.17
N ALA A 101 -12.95 27.74 -5.02
CA ALA A 101 -13.20 28.42 -3.75
C ALA A 101 -11.98 29.24 -3.34
N THR A 102 -12.14 30.55 -3.17
CA THR A 102 -11.13 31.47 -2.63
C THR A 102 -11.10 31.47 -1.11
N GLU A 103 -12.20 31.11 -0.47
CA GLU A 103 -12.33 31.05 0.99
C GLU A 103 -12.64 29.62 1.42
N MET A 104 -11.98 29.17 2.50
CA MET A 104 -12.30 27.91 3.14
C MET A 104 -12.55 28.12 4.63
N THR A 105 -13.56 27.43 5.16
CA THR A 105 -13.81 27.35 6.61
C THR A 105 -13.47 25.94 7.08
N CYS A 106 -12.56 25.84 8.05
CA CYS A 106 -12.15 24.55 8.56
C CYS A 106 -13.28 23.84 9.30
N TRP A 107 -13.67 22.64 8.86
CA TRP A 107 -14.72 21.86 9.54
C TRP A 107 -14.36 21.45 10.98
N ARG A 108 -13.06 21.41 11.33
CA ARG A 108 -12.60 20.97 12.65
C ARG A 108 -12.42 22.12 13.64
N CYS A 109 -11.78 23.21 13.24
CA CYS A 109 -11.49 24.34 14.13
C CYS A 109 -12.25 25.63 13.80
N GLY A 110 -13.00 25.68 12.70
CA GLY A 110 -13.74 26.87 12.26
C GLY A 110 -12.88 27.98 11.63
N GLU A 111 -11.56 27.80 11.56
CA GLU A 111 -10.63 28.79 11.00
C GLU A 111 -10.99 29.12 9.55
N ARG A 112 -11.11 30.41 9.25
CA ARG A 112 -11.33 30.89 7.89
C ARG A 112 -9.99 31.26 7.28
N ALA A 113 -9.63 30.59 6.20
CA ALA A 113 -8.40 30.88 5.46
C ALA A 113 -8.75 31.23 4.02
N THR A 114 -8.13 32.28 3.51
CA THR A 114 -8.18 32.61 2.09
C THR A 114 -7.18 31.68 1.39
N THR A 115 -7.66 30.78 0.55
CA THR A 115 -6.77 30.00 -0.28
C THR A 115 -6.24 30.91 -1.37
N MET A 116 -4.92 31.06 -1.45
CA MET A 116 -4.33 31.79 -2.56
C MET A 116 -4.76 31.10 -3.85
N PRO A 117 -5.35 31.83 -4.82
CA PRO A 117 -5.69 31.22 -6.09
C PRO A 117 -4.44 30.56 -6.67
N PRO A 118 -4.57 29.37 -7.29
CA PRO A 118 -3.43 28.72 -7.89
C PRO A 118 -2.78 29.70 -8.86
N GLN A 119 -1.56 30.14 -8.58
CA GLN A 119 -0.91 31.14 -9.42
C GLN A 119 -0.78 30.55 -10.83
N PRO A 120 -1.43 31.16 -11.85
CA PRO A 120 -1.36 30.68 -13.23
C PRO A 120 0.08 30.88 -13.72
N GLY A 121 0.92 29.85 -13.58
CA GLY A 121 2.32 29.89 -13.98
C GLY A 121 3.30 29.09 -13.10
N LEU A 122 2.96 28.79 -11.84
CA LEU A 122 3.85 28.02 -10.94
C LEU A 122 3.56 26.51 -10.91
N SER A 123 2.39 26.08 -11.36
CA SER A 123 1.99 24.66 -11.34
C SER A 123 2.85 23.76 -12.25
N GLY A 124 3.50 24.31 -13.29
CA GLY A 124 4.33 23.55 -14.23
C GLY A 124 5.79 23.35 -13.82
N LYS A 125 6.36 24.16 -12.91
CA LYS A 125 7.81 24.16 -12.65
C LYS A 125 8.25 23.22 -11.52
N PHE A 126 7.37 22.84 -10.61
CA PHE A 126 7.73 21.97 -9.47
C PHE A 126 7.31 20.50 -9.65
N ALA A 127 6.48 20.19 -10.64
CA ALA A 127 6.09 18.80 -10.93
C ALA A 127 7.19 18.01 -11.68
N GLN A 128 8.17 18.67 -12.30
CA GLN A 128 9.17 18.00 -13.15
C GLN A 128 10.48 17.60 -12.45
N THR A 129 10.82 18.10 -11.27
CA THR A 129 12.13 17.79 -10.65
C THR A 129 12.18 16.51 -9.83
N ARG A 130 11.07 15.76 -9.68
CA ARG A 130 11.09 14.42 -9.03
C ARG A 130 11.17 13.22 -9.99
N ALA A 131 11.10 13.43 -11.30
CA ALA A 131 11.02 12.34 -12.27
C ALA A 131 12.33 12.03 -13.02
N SER A 132 13.38 12.84 -12.87
CA SER A 132 14.64 12.65 -13.62
C SER A 132 15.87 12.56 -12.71
N LYS A 133 16.00 11.42 -12.02
CA LYS A 133 17.34 10.85 -11.80
C LYS A 133 17.31 9.37 -12.20
N PRO A 134 17.35 9.05 -13.51
CA PRO A 134 17.71 7.72 -13.96
C PRO A 134 19.22 7.55 -13.76
N GLY A 135 19.62 6.89 -12.68
CA GLY A 135 21.03 6.54 -12.47
C GLY A 135 21.42 6.48 -11.00
N PHE A 136 20.99 5.43 -10.30
CA PHE A 136 21.76 4.90 -9.17
C PHE A 136 21.44 3.41 -8.99
N LEU A 137 21.82 2.63 -10.00
CA LEU A 137 22.15 1.22 -9.76
C LEU A 137 23.43 1.21 -8.92
N GLY A 138 23.29 0.92 -7.62
CA GLY A 138 24.43 0.59 -6.75
C GLY A 138 24.50 1.42 -5.48
N GLY A 139 23.84 0.96 -4.41
CA GLY A 139 24.06 1.53 -3.09
C GLY A 139 22.97 1.16 -2.09
N LEU A 140 22.98 -0.08 -1.61
CA LEU A 140 22.31 -0.49 -0.39
C LEU A 140 22.99 0.21 0.80
N ASP A 141 22.62 1.46 1.04
CA ASP A 141 22.90 2.20 2.27
C ASP A 141 21.64 2.08 3.15
N TRP A 142 21.65 1.11 4.06
CA TRP A 142 20.66 0.94 5.13
C TRP A 142 21.12 1.64 6.44
N SER A 143 22.01 2.63 6.35
CA SER A 143 22.84 3.07 7.48
C SER A 143 22.64 4.50 7.96
N SER A 144 21.56 5.19 7.58
CA SER A 144 21.23 6.49 8.18
C SER A 144 20.03 6.43 9.14
N PRO A 145 20.21 5.96 10.39
CA PRO A 145 19.28 6.27 11.47
C PRO A 145 19.53 7.73 11.88
N PHE A 146 18.50 8.57 11.80
CA PHE A 146 18.42 9.84 12.54
C PHE A 146 19.61 10.82 12.41
N THR A 147 19.63 11.61 11.33
CA THR A 147 20.15 12.97 11.41
C THR A 147 19.01 13.96 11.26
N THR A 148 18.21 14.12 12.33
CA THR A 148 17.50 15.38 12.57
C THR A 148 18.56 16.44 12.83
N ARG A 149 18.92 17.18 11.78
CA ARG A 149 19.54 18.50 11.91
C ARG A 149 18.57 19.34 12.74
N ALA A 150 19.04 19.84 13.88
CA ALA A 150 18.35 20.86 14.63
C ALA A 150 18.24 22.13 13.76
N GLU A 151 17.02 22.48 13.36
CA GLU A 151 16.72 23.82 12.87
C GLU A 151 16.53 24.70 14.14
N PRO A 152 17.26 25.82 14.28
CA PRO A 152 17.17 26.69 15.46
C PRO A 152 15.79 27.33 15.62
N ASP A 153 15.36 27.52 16.88
CA ASP A 153 14.10 28.17 17.24
C ASP A 153 13.98 29.57 16.61
N PRO A 154 12.81 29.94 16.05
CA PRO A 154 12.57 31.32 15.65
C PRO A 154 12.52 32.24 16.88
N PRO A 155 13.01 33.48 16.77
CA PRO A 155 12.97 34.43 17.88
C PRO A 155 11.52 34.76 18.28
N PRO A 156 11.28 35.12 19.55
CA PRO A 156 9.94 35.47 20.03
C PRO A 156 9.43 36.75 19.35
N ASP A 157 8.28 36.65 18.66
CA ASP A 157 7.60 37.80 18.08
C ASP A 157 6.93 38.65 19.18
N ASP A 158 7.32 39.93 19.18
CA ASP A 158 7.04 40.96 20.17
C ASP A 158 5.75 41.71 19.78
N ASP A 159 4.59 41.04 19.81
CA ASP A 159 3.31 41.56 19.32
C ASP A 159 2.56 42.52 20.29
N ASN A 160 3.22 43.02 21.33
CA ASN A 160 2.59 43.90 22.32
C ASN A 160 2.67 45.41 21.99
N ARG A 161 2.79 45.79 20.70
CA ARG A 161 2.99 47.20 20.27
C ARG A 161 1.84 47.87 19.53
N LEU A 162 0.68 47.23 19.33
CA LEU A 162 -0.44 47.85 18.60
C LEU A 162 -1.57 48.42 19.47
N PHE A 163 -1.39 48.51 20.79
CA PHE A 163 -2.26 49.29 21.68
C PHE A 163 -1.54 50.55 22.17
N ARG A 164 -1.41 51.57 21.33
CA ARG A 164 -1.19 52.97 21.74
C ARG A 164 -1.65 53.95 20.68
#